data_AF-A0A6G9NB21-F1
#
_entry.id   AF-A0A6G9NB21-F1
#
_cell.length_a   1.000
_cell.length_b   1.000
_cell.length_c   1.000
_cell.angle_alpha   90.00
_cell.angle_beta   90.00
_cell.angle_gamma   90.00
#
_symmetry.space_group_name_H-M   'P 1'
#
loop_
_entity.id
_entity.type
_entity.pdbx_description
1 polymer ?
#
loop_
_entity_poly.entity_id
_entity_poly.type
_entity_poly.pdbx_seq_one_letter_code
_entity_poly.pdbx_strand_id
1 'polypeptide(L)'
;MTAHDPSLHAQPLDTLSPFERARAILDADRICAGLHFTDTIAEADKQAIRDYLRDQAERMKSGLDDIADDEDAGYFLAVKYFECKANWIQMNLQLNYQTVLRGEKDEVLFNKAAAVAGFLAEIEPVVTESDLAMINGMLLKKMRG
;
A
#
# COMPACT_ATOMS: atom_id res chain seq x y z
N MET A 1 11.32 29.40 36.26
CA MET A 1 11.80 28.61 35.10
C MET A 1 10.94 27.37 35.02
N THR A 2 9.81 27.48 34.32
CA THR A 2 8.91 26.35 34.05
C THR A 2 9.45 25.59 32.84
N ALA A 3 9.61 24.29 33.02
CA ALA A 3 10.03 23.36 31.98
C ALA A 3 9.02 23.37 30.83
N HIS A 4 9.50 23.59 29.61
CA HIS A 4 8.75 23.30 28.39
C HIS A 4 8.79 21.78 28.20
N ASP A 5 7.67 21.13 28.50
CA ASP A 5 7.38 19.76 28.09
C ASP A 5 7.00 19.78 26.60
N PRO A 6 7.77 19.18 25.69
CA PRO A 6 7.40 19.07 24.29
C PRO A 6 6.58 17.79 24.15
N SER A 7 5.36 17.78 24.68
CA SER A 7 4.37 16.80 24.24
C SER A 7 4.04 17.13 22.78
N LEU A 8 4.76 16.48 21.86
CA LEU A 8 4.43 16.37 20.45
C LEU A 8 3.03 15.75 20.37
N HIS A 9 2.01 16.60 20.44
CA HIS A 9 0.67 16.23 20.02
C HIS A 9 0.75 16.07 18.50
N ALA A 10 0.92 14.84 18.05
CA ALA A 10 0.65 14.49 16.66
C ALA A 10 -0.72 15.07 16.31
N GLN A 11 -0.78 15.96 15.32
CA GLN A 11 -2.04 16.58 14.94
C GLN A 11 -3.01 15.49 14.48
N PRO A 12 -4.32 15.62 14.79
CA PRO A 12 -5.33 14.69 14.28
C PRO A 12 -5.20 14.60 12.75
N LEU A 13 -5.22 13.37 12.20
CA LEU A 13 -5.07 13.16 10.75
C LEU A 13 -6.08 13.99 9.93
N ASP A 14 -7.24 14.29 10.50
CA ASP A 14 -8.34 15.03 9.86
C ASP A 14 -8.02 16.52 9.63
N THR A 15 -6.99 17.08 10.29
CA THR A 15 -6.55 18.47 10.09
C THR A 15 -5.39 18.61 9.12
N LEU A 16 -4.81 17.50 8.69
CA LEU A 16 -3.70 17.45 7.76
C LEU A 16 -4.20 17.58 6.31
N SER A 17 -3.38 18.17 5.44
CA SER A 17 -3.64 18.11 4.01
C SER A 17 -3.68 16.64 3.55
N PRO A 18 -4.37 16.29 2.45
CA PRO A 18 -4.36 14.94 1.90
C PRO A 18 -2.94 14.36 1.74
N PHE A 19 -1.95 15.21 1.44
CA PHE A 19 -0.54 14.82 1.25
C PHE A 19 0.20 14.60 2.55
N GLU A 20 -0.04 15.43 3.56
CA GLU A 20 0.48 15.19 4.91
C GLU A 20 -0.10 13.90 5.50
N ARG A 21 -1.39 13.62 5.24
CA ARG A 21 -1.98 12.31 5.55
C ARG A 21 -1.30 11.18 4.79
N ALA A 22 -1.04 11.34 3.50
CA ALA A 22 -0.36 10.33 2.69
C ALA A 22 1.04 10.02 3.24
N ARG A 23 1.83 11.04 3.59
CA ARG A 23 3.14 10.89 4.22
C ARG A 23 3.07 10.17 5.57
N ALA A 24 2.05 10.46 6.38
CA ALA A 24 1.83 9.79 7.67
C ALA A 24 1.39 8.31 7.49
N ILE A 25 0.58 8.04 6.47
CA ILE A 25 0.11 6.69 6.15
C ILE A 25 1.24 5.79 5.67
N LEU A 26 2.14 6.33 4.85
CA LEU A 26 3.31 5.65 4.28
C LEU A 26 4.48 5.44 5.27
N ASP A 27 4.18 5.41 6.57
CA ASP A 27 5.13 4.96 7.59
C ASP A 27 5.33 3.44 7.47
N ALA A 28 6.50 3.05 6.95
CA ALA A 28 6.84 1.66 6.69
C ALA A 28 6.88 0.80 7.97
N ASP A 29 7.30 1.35 9.10
CA ASP A 29 7.36 0.61 10.36
C ASP A 29 5.95 0.38 10.91
N ARG A 30 5.05 1.37 10.81
CA ARG A 30 3.63 1.22 11.13
C ARG A 30 2.97 0.14 10.26
N ILE A 31 3.16 0.23 8.95
CA ILE A 31 2.60 -0.73 7.98
C ILE A 31 3.10 -2.13 8.29
N CYS A 32 4.41 -2.30 8.49
CA CYS A 32 4.98 -3.60 8.83
C CYS A 32 4.41 -4.14 10.14
N ALA A 33 4.32 -3.32 11.20
CA ALA A 33 3.81 -3.75 12.50
C ALA A 33 2.37 -4.30 12.43
N GLY A 34 1.54 -3.79 11.52
CA GLY A 34 0.16 -4.25 11.30
C GLY A 34 0.01 -5.54 10.50
N LEU A 35 1.10 -6.11 9.96
CA LEU A 35 1.02 -7.33 9.13
C LEU A 35 0.80 -8.58 9.98
N HIS A 36 -0.26 -9.30 9.66
CA HIS A 36 -0.55 -10.63 10.18
C HIS A 36 -0.31 -11.67 9.10
N PHE A 37 0.43 -12.72 9.46
CA PHE A 37 0.73 -13.85 8.60
C PHE A 37 0.09 -15.11 9.14
N THR A 38 -0.21 -16.05 8.25
CA THR A 38 -0.56 -17.40 8.66
C THR A 38 0.66 -18.13 9.25
N ASP A 39 0.43 -19.13 10.08
CA ASP A 39 1.49 -19.99 10.63
C ASP A 39 2.04 -21.00 9.62
N THR A 40 1.57 -20.94 8.37
CA THR A 40 1.92 -21.87 7.29
C THR A 40 3.17 -21.46 6.50
N ILE A 41 3.73 -20.27 6.73
CA ILE A 41 4.93 -19.77 6.05
C ILE A 41 6.10 -19.57 7.01
N ALA A 42 7.32 -19.71 6.51
CA ALA A 42 8.53 -19.58 7.32
C ALA A 42 8.79 -18.11 7.72
N GLU A 43 9.49 -17.88 8.83
CA GLU A 43 9.86 -16.53 9.28
C GLU A 43 10.67 -15.75 8.22
N ALA A 44 11.49 -16.45 7.43
CA ALA A 44 12.22 -15.84 6.32
C ALA A 44 11.27 -15.28 5.24
N ASP A 45 10.19 -15.98 4.91
CA ASP A 45 9.18 -15.52 3.96
C ASP A 45 8.37 -14.35 4.54
N LYS A 46 8.01 -14.43 5.83
CA LYS A 46 7.37 -13.32 6.55
C LYS A 46 8.24 -12.07 6.48
N GLN A 47 9.54 -12.19 6.73
CA GLN A 47 10.48 -11.08 6.64
C GLN A 47 10.60 -10.54 5.22
N ALA A 48 10.69 -11.41 4.21
CA ALA A 48 10.75 -10.98 2.81
C ALA A 48 9.50 -10.20 2.36
N ILE A 49 8.32 -10.56 2.88
CA ILE A 49 7.08 -9.80 2.62
C ILE A 49 7.11 -8.45 3.33
N ARG A 50 7.61 -8.38 4.58
CA ARG A 50 7.81 -7.12 5.31
C ARG A 50 8.74 -6.18 4.55
N ASP A 51 9.90 -6.69 4.12
CA ASP A 51 10.89 -5.91 3.38
C ASP A 51 10.32 -5.42 2.05
N TYR A 52 9.57 -6.26 1.35
CA TYR A 52 8.87 -5.86 0.12
C TYR A 52 7.91 -4.69 0.35
N LEU A 53 7.09 -4.71 1.42
CA LEU A 53 6.16 -3.62 1.71
C LEU A 53 6.85 -2.37 2.23
N ARG A 54 7.92 -2.53 3.03
CA ARG A 54 8.78 -1.43 3.48
C ARG A 54 9.34 -0.67 2.28
N ASP A 55 9.95 -1.39 1.34
CA ASP A 55 10.49 -0.81 0.11
C ASP A 55 9.43 -0.05 -0.69
N GLN A 56 8.20 -0.57 -0.79
CA GLN A 56 7.11 0.11 -1.47
C GLN A 56 6.72 1.40 -0.76
N ALA A 57 6.52 1.35 0.55
CA ALA A 57 6.14 2.51 1.35
C ALA A 57 7.23 3.60 1.33
N GLU A 58 8.49 3.22 1.51
CA GLU A 58 9.62 4.15 1.50
C GLU A 58 9.81 4.82 0.13
N ARG A 59 9.68 4.08 -0.98
CA ARG A 59 9.76 4.66 -2.32
C ARG A 59 8.61 5.61 -2.62
N MET A 60 7.40 5.29 -2.19
CA MET A 60 6.26 6.19 -2.35
C MET A 60 6.45 7.45 -1.51
N LYS A 61 6.89 7.30 -0.26
CA LYS A 61 7.12 8.43 0.65
C LYS A 61 8.24 9.34 0.13
N SER A 62 9.39 8.76 -0.23
CA SER A 62 10.51 9.52 -0.80
C SER A 62 10.10 10.28 -2.05
N GLY A 63 9.32 9.65 -2.96
CA GLY A 63 8.85 10.34 -4.15
C GLY A 63 7.88 11.49 -3.85
N LEU A 64 7.03 11.36 -2.82
CA LEU A 64 6.17 12.47 -2.35
C LEU A 64 6.97 13.59 -1.67
N ASP A 65 8.08 13.27 -1.02
CA ASP A 65 8.95 14.26 -0.39
C ASP A 65 9.73 15.08 -1.43
N ASP A 66 9.98 14.50 -2.62
CA ASP A 66 10.64 15.17 -3.75
C ASP A 66 9.69 16.07 -4.57
N ILE A 67 8.37 16.00 -4.35
CA ILE A 67 7.36 16.77 -5.08
C ILE A 67 6.88 17.94 -4.20
N ALA A 68 7.04 19.16 -4.72
CA ALA A 68 6.69 20.39 -4.01
C ALA A 68 5.24 20.85 -4.25
N ASP A 69 4.62 20.39 -5.35
CA ASP A 69 3.28 20.79 -5.76
C ASP A 69 2.24 19.70 -5.41
N ASP A 70 1.11 20.14 -4.88
CA ASP A 70 0.03 19.27 -4.40
C ASP A 70 -0.67 18.53 -5.57
N GLU A 71 -0.84 19.14 -6.74
CA GLU A 71 -1.45 18.48 -7.90
C GLU A 71 -0.55 17.36 -8.42
N ASP A 72 0.75 17.65 -8.58
CA ASP A 72 1.75 16.66 -8.99
C ASP A 72 1.88 15.51 -7.98
N ALA A 73 1.79 15.82 -6.67
CA ALA A 73 1.82 14.82 -5.61
C ALA A 73 0.58 13.89 -5.67
N GLY A 74 -0.59 14.46 -5.99
CA GLY A 74 -1.82 13.71 -6.21
C GLY A 74 -1.70 12.75 -7.39
N TYR A 75 -1.19 13.25 -8.52
CA TYR A 75 -0.94 12.44 -9.71
C TYR A 75 0.07 11.32 -9.43
N PHE A 76 1.19 11.63 -8.77
CA PHE A 76 2.19 10.64 -8.37
C PHE A 76 1.57 9.53 -7.50
N LEU A 77 0.77 9.90 -6.50
CA LEU A 77 0.12 8.94 -5.62
C LEU A 77 -0.87 8.05 -6.38
N ALA A 78 -1.64 8.61 -7.31
CA ALA A 78 -2.53 7.85 -8.18
C ALA A 78 -1.77 6.83 -9.04
N VAL A 79 -0.63 7.21 -9.62
CA VAL A 79 0.25 6.29 -10.37
C VAL A 79 0.78 5.18 -9.48
N LYS A 80 1.24 5.51 -8.27
CA LYS A 80 1.76 4.50 -7.32
C LYS A 80 0.70 3.55 -6.81
N TYR A 81 -0.51 4.06 -6.56
CA TYR A 81 -1.65 3.23 -6.24
C TYR A 81 -2.00 2.29 -7.42
N PHE A 82 -2.01 2.79 -8.66
CA PHE A 82 -2.24 1.99 -9.86
C PHE A 82 -1.23 0.84 -9.97
N GLU A 83 0.07 1.12 -9.84
CA GLU A 83 1.14 0.11 -9.90
C GLU A 83 0.93 -0.99 -8.85
N CYS A 84 0.65 -0.59 -7.62
CA CYS A 84 0.43 -1.51 -6.51
C CYS A 84 -0.82 -2.38 -6.72
N LYS A 85 -1.93 -1.76 -7.16
CA LYS A 85 -3.18 -2.47 -7.44
C LYS A 85 -3.07 -3.43 -8.61
N ALA A 86 -2.38 -3.04 -9.68
CA ALA A 86 -2.12 -3.91 -10.82
C ALA A 86 -1.32 -5.16 -10.39
N ASN A 87 -0.29 -4.97 -9.57
CA ASN A 87 0.49 -6.08 -9.02
C ASN A 87 -0.36 -7.00 -8.12
N TRP A 88 -1.21 -6.44 -7.26
CA TRP A 88 -2.15 -7.21 -6.46
C TRP A 88 -3.12 -8.04 -7.32
N ILE A 89 -3.68 -7.47 -8.39
CA ILE A 89 -4.53 -8.19 -9.35
C ILE A 89 -3.76 -9.35 -9.98
N GLN A 90 -2.51 -9.11 -10.40
CA GLN A 90 -1.66 -10.16 -10.96
C GLN A 90 -1.42 -11.30 -9.97
N MET A 91 -1.13 -11.01 -8.70
CA MET A 91 -0.96 -12.04 -7.66
C MET A 91 -2.24 -12.87 -7.48
N ASN A 92 -3.41 -12.22 -7.43
CA ASN A 92 -4.69 -12.92 -7.31
C ASN A 92 -5.00 -13.78 -8.54
N LEU A 93 -4.65 -13.31 -9.74
CA LEU A 93 -4.79 -14.10 -10.95
C LEU A 93 -3.92 -15.36 -10.89
N GLN A 94 -2.67 -15.24 -10.45
CA GLN A 94 -1.76 -16.38 -10.28
C GLN A 94 -2.29 -17.38 -9.23
N LEU A 95 -2.77 -16.90 -8.07
CA LEU A 95 -3.37 -17.74 -7.03
C LEU A 95 -4.61 -18.48 -7.54
N ASN A 96 -5.47 -17.82 -8.31
CA ASN A 96 -6.64 -18.44 -8.92
C ASN A 96 -6.23 -19.55 -9.89
N TYR A 97 -5.24 -19.31 -10.76
CA TYR A 97 -4.73 -20.35 -11.66
C TYR A 97 -4.09 -21.52 -10.93
N GLN A 98 -3.30 -21.27 -9.87
CA GLN A 98 -2.72 -22.33 -9.05
C GLN A 98 -3.80 -23.19 -8.40
N THR A 99 -4.81 -22.55 -7.79
CA THR A 99 -5.93 -23.25 -7.15
C THR A 99 -6.72 -24.09 -8.16
N VAL A 100 -7.01 -23.55 -9.35
CA VAL A 100 -7.77 -24.26 -10.40
C VAL A 100 -6.97 -25.40 -11.04
N LEU A 101 -5.68 -25.19 -11.32
CA LEU A 101 -4.87 -26.17 -12.07
C LEU A 101 -4.16 -27.19 -11.20
N ARG A 102 -3.79 -26.82 -9.97
CA ARG A 102 -2.94 -27.65 -9.08
C ARG A 102 -3.67 -28.11 -7.83
N GLY A 103 -4.83 -27.53 -7.50
CA GLY A 103 -5.57 -27.85 -6.28
C GLY A 103 -4.94 -27.31 -4.99
N GLU A 104 -3.79 -26.63 -5.09
CA GLU A 104 -3.05 -26.06 -3.97
C GLU A 104 -2.71 -24.59 -4.29
N LYS A 105 -2.77 -23.74 -3.25
CA LYS A 105 -2.35 -22.34 -3.34
C LYS A 105 -0.94 -22.18 -2.80
N ASP A 106 -0.15 -21.33 -3.44
CA ASP A 106 1.13 -20.88 -2.87
C ASP A 106 0.85 -20.00 -1.64
N GLU A 107 1.15 -20.53 -0.45
CA GLU A 107 0.90 -19.85 0.83
C GLU A 107 1.71 -18.55 0.98
N VAL A 108 2.92 -18.49 0.41
CA VAL A 108 3.77 -17.28 0.44
C VAL A 108 3.15 -16.21 -0.44
N LEU A 109 2.75 -16.56 -1.66
CA LEU A 109 2.06 -15.64 -2.56
C LEU A 109 0.72 -15.17 -1.99
N PHE A 110 -0.02 -16.06 -1.33
CA PHE A 110 -1.28 -15.74 -0.67
C PHE A 110 -1.09 -14.70 0.44
N ASN A 111 -0.14 -14.92 1.35
CA ASN A 111 0.17 -13.97 2.41
C ASN A 111 0.68 -12.64 1.86
N LYS A 112 1.49 -12.66 0.79
CA LYS A 112 1.94 -11.43 0.12
C LYS A 112 0.77 -10.66 -0.49
N ALA A 113 -0.15 -11.33 -1.18
CA ALA A 113 -1.33 -10.69 -1.76
C ALA A 113 -2.25 -10.08 -0.68
N ALA A 114 -2.42 -10.77 0.45
CA ALA A 114 -3.17 -10.24 1.59
C ALA A 114 -2.49 -9.01 2.22
N ALA A 115 -1.17 -9.06 2.41
CA ALA A 115 -0.38 -7.95 2.92
C ALA A 115 -0.47 -6.71 2.01
N VAL A 116 -0.38 -6.90 0.69
CA VAL A 116 -0.57 -5.83 -0.30
C VAL A 116 -1.99 -5.27 -0.28
N ALA A 117 -3.01 -6.12 -0.09
CA ALA A 117 -4.39 -5.66 0.04
C ALA A 117 -4.57 -4.71 1.25
N GLY A 118 -3.98 -5.06 2.39
CA GLY A 118 -3.97 -4.20 3.58
C GLY A 118 -3.27 -2.87 3.32
N PHE A 119 -2.11 -2.89 2.65
CA PHE A 119 -1.39 -1.67 2.26
C PHE A 119 -2.20 -0.78 1.30
N LEU A 120 -2.90 -1.37 0.32
CA LEU A 120 -3.79 -0.64 -0.58
C LEU A 120 -4.94 0.04 0.20
N ALA A 121 -5.56 -0.67 1.15
CA ALA A 121 -6.66 -0.12 1.94
C ALA A 121 -6.24 1.10 2.78
N GLU A 122 -4.99 1.17 3.22
CA GLU A 122 -4.43 2.34 3.90
C GLU A 122 -4.20 3.52 2.95
N ILE A 123 -3.83 3.28 1.68
CA ILE A 123 -3.56 4.33 0.69
C ILE A 123 -4.84 4.86 0.05
N GLU A 124 -5.87 4.04 -0.16
CA GLU A 124 -7.11 4.45 -0.84
C GLU A 124 -7.69 5.78 -0.34
N PRO A 125 -7.78 6.08 0.97
CA PRO A 125 -8.34 7.32 1.49
C PRO A 125 -7.60 8.61 1.08
N VAL A 126 -6.34 8.51 0.64
CA VAL A 126 -5.53 9.65 0.21
C VAL A 126 -5.41 9.79 -1.30
N VAL A 127 -5.93 8.83 -2.06
CA VAL A 127 -6.10 8.95 -3.52
C VAL A 127 -7.45 9.60 -3.80
N THR A 128 -7.52 10.48 -4.80
CA THR A 128 -8.79 11.14 -5.14
C THR A 128 -9.82 10.11 -5.63
N GLU A 129 -11.09 10.34 -5.33
CA GLU A 129 -12.18 9.45 -5.77
C GLU A 129 -12.24 9.33 -7.30
N SER A 130 -11.95 10.42 -8.02
CA SER A 130 -11.88 10.44 -9.48
C SER A 130 -10.79 9.51 -10.01
N ASP A 131 -9.58 9.58 -9.43
CA ASP A 131 -8.47 8.73 -9.83
C ASP A 131 -8.74 7.26 -9.49
N LEU A 132 -9.29 6.98 -8.30
CA LEU A 132 -9.71 5.64 -7.92
C LEU A 132 -10.72 5.06 -8.91
N ALA A 133 -11.74 5.84 -9.30
CA ALA A 133 -12.75 5.42 -10.27
C ALA A 133 -12.12 5.14 -11.65
N MET A 134 -11.23 6.02 -12.12
CA MET A 134 -10.51 5.85 -13.38
C MET A 134 -9.64 4.58 -13.36
N ILE A 135 -8.81 4.41 -12.33
CA ILE A 135 -7.90 3.27 -12.17
C ILE A 135 -8.68 1.96 -12.09
N ASN A 136 -9.75 1.91 -11.29
CA ASN A 136 -10.62 0.74 -11.21
C ASN A 136 -11.27 0.43 -12.55
N GLY A 137 -11.73 1.46 -13.26
CA GLY A 137 -12.26 1.33 -14.61
C GLY A 137 -11.24 0.75 -15.60
N MET A 138 -9.98 1.19 -15.54
CA MET A 138 -8.92 0.69 -16.41
C MET A 138 -8.51 -0.75 -16.10
N LEU A 139 -8.29 -1.07 -14.81
CA LEU A 139 -7.77 -2.37 -14.40
C LEU A 139 -8.81 -3.49 -14.42
N LEU A 140 -10.09 -3.17 -14.15
CA LEU A 140 -11.16 -4.18 -14.09
C LEU A 140 -11.87 -4.39 -15.43
N LYS A 141 -11.77 -3.42 -16.35
CA LYS A 141 -12.23 -3.63 -17.71
C LYS A 141 -11.24 -4.60 -18.36
N LYS A 142 -11.69 -5.84 -18.64
CA LYS A 142 -10.88 -6.77 -19.43
C LYS A 142 -10.36 -6.02 -20.64
N MET A 143 -9.04 -5.95 -20.79
CA MET A 143 -8.39 -5.58 -22.05
C MET A 143 -8.66 -6.73 -23.03
N ARG A 144 -9.93 -6.87 -23.44
CA ARG A 144 -10.35 -7.74 -24.53
C ARG A 144 -9.97 -6.99 -25.80
N GLY A 145 -8.81 -7.34 -26.34
CA GLY A 145 -8.56 -7.26 -27.78
C GLY A 145 -9.44 -8.26 -28.52
#